data_AF-A0A933L2A9-F1
#
_entry.id   AF-A0A933L2A9-F1
#
_cell.length_a   1.000
_cell.length_b   1.000
_cell.length_c   1.000
_cell.angle_alpha   90.00
_cell.angle_beta   90.00
_cell.angle_gamma   90.00
#
_symmetry.space_group_name_H-M   'P 1'
#
loop_
_entity.id
_entity.type
_entity.pdbx_description
1 polymer ?
#
loop_
_entity_poly.entity_id
_entity_poly.type
_entity_poly.pdbx_seq_one_letter_code
_entity_poly.pdbx_strand_id
1 'polypeptide(L)'
;MALADYLEQRAEIGLRARMAAQRAAGADDDPLMLVTREIAILAAPQEATIDYVDARDLGSRRTIQIRRFDGYYIGAFCLMRRAYRTFILNRVVDAYDSDGSQFADFAGFLSACYGPDSVRDDARRRQRYWRRVMNDVAPEALVLRVIAAADGVMSQAESDMVVEHCLGLMGRHDLTTDDRSDIDRFIRRLSGSPETVHAAIGVIAGLSARRRKAFGEACLAVVLADGEVAADELTLLRMLETGGAF
;
A
#
# COMPACT_ATOMS: atom_id res chain seq x y z
N MET A 1 -25.12 -31.92 4.36
CA MET A 1 -24.52 -31.11 5.44
C MET A 1 -25.32 -29.82 5.52
N ALA A 2 -25.83 -29.45 6.69
CA ALA A 2 -26.63 -28.23 6.82
C ALA A 2 -25.73 -27.01 6.55
N LEU A 3 -26.30 -25.93 6.01
CA LEU A 3 -25.56 -24.67 5.78
C LEU A 3 -24.91 -24.17 7.08
N ALA A 4 -25.58 -24.35 8.21
CA ALA A 4 -25.04 -24.07 9.54
C ALA A 4 -23.76 -24.87 9.83
N ASP A 5 -23.77 -26.21 9.67
CA ASP A 5 -22.58 -27.05 9.87
C ASP A 5 -21.43 -26.66 8.94
N TYR A 6 -21.73 -26.31 7.68
CA TYR A 6 -20.74 -25.86 6.71
C TYR A 6 -20.09 -24.53 7.11
N LEU A 7 -20.90 -23.57 7.54
CA LEU A 7 -20.45 -22.24 7.97
C LEU A 7 -19.70 -22.31 9.30
N GLU A 8 -20.13 -23.14 10.24
CA GLU A 8 -19.47 -23.33 11.53
C GLU A 8 -18.10 -24.02 11.35
N GLN A 9 -18.04 -25.06 10.52
CA GLN A 9 -16.79 -25.72 10.17
C GLN A 9 -15.85 -24.78 9.38
N ARG A 10 -16.37 -23.90 8.52
CA ARG A 10 -15.57 -22.90 7.77
C ARG A 10 -15.16 -21.70 8.59
N ALA A 11 -15.97 -21.22 9.53
CA ALA A 11 -15.61 -20.14 10.46
C ALA A 11 -14.47 -20.59 11.39
N GLU A 12 -14.49 -21.84 11.85
CA GLU A 12 -13.40 -22.44 12.59
C GLU A 12 -12.12 -22.56 11.74
N ILE A 13 -12.26 -22.89 10.45
CA ILE A 13 -11.14 -22.88 9.48
C ILE A 13 -10.62 -21.45 9.24
N GLY A 14 -11.49 -20.45 9.11
CA GLY A 14 -11.12 -19.05 8.89
C GLY A 14 -10.42 -18.42 10.08
N LEU A 15 -10.88 -18.72 11.30
CA LEU A 15 -10.20 -18.32 12.54
C LEU A 15 -8.82 -18.98 12.66
N ARG A 16 -8.72 -20.28 12.32
CA ARG A 16 -7.44 -21.00 12.25
C ARG A 16 -6.52 -20.47 11.15
N ALA A 17 -7.06 -20.05 10.00
CA ALA A 17 -6.31 -19.44 8.91
C ALA A 17 -5.76 -18.06 9.31
N ARG A 18 -6.57 -17.21 9.98
CA ARG A 18 -6.09 -15.95 10.59
C ARG A 18 -4.96 -16.20 11.58
N MET A 19 -5.11 -17.17 12.47
CA MET A 19 -4.06 -17.56 13.43
C MET A 19 -2.81 -18.17 12.75
N ALA A 20 -2.98 -18.92 11.67
CA ALA A 20 -1.89 -19.53 10.91
C ALA A 20 -1.14 -18.48 10.08
N ALA A 21 -1.83 -17.52 9.46
CA ALA A 21 -1.22 -16.39 8.77
C ALA A 21 -0.43 -15.50 9.74
N GLN A 22 -0.97 -15.27 10.95
CA GLN A 22 -0.26 -14.56 12.02
C GLN A 22 0.99 -15.30 12.52
N ARG A 23 1.00 -16.65 12.47
CA ARG A 23 2.16 -17.49 12.80
C ARG A 23 3.18 -17.64 11.66
N ALA A 24 2.71 -17.74 10.42
CA ALA A 24 3.55 -17.83 9.21
C ALA A 24 4.29 -16.52 8.93
N ALA A 25 3.80 -15.38 9.44
CA ALA A 25 4.52 -14.11 9.46
C ALA A 25 5.77 -14.12 10.36
N GLY A 26 6.04 -15.21 11.11
CA GLY A 26 7.11 -15.29 12.10
C GLY A 26 8.12 -16.43 11.97
N ALA A 27 8.14 -17.23 10.90
CA ALA A 27 9.13 -18.32 10.78
C ALA A 27 9.54 -18.67 9.34
N ASP A 28 10.85 -18.53 9.12
CA ASP A 28 11.77 -19.16 8.16
C ASP A 28 11.67 -18.88 6.63
N ASP A 29 12.74 -18.19 6.19
CA ASP A 29 13.47 -18.18 4.91
C ASP A 29 12.88 -18.94 3.70
N ASP A 30 12.34 -18.17 2.75
CA ASP A 30 11.99 -18.61 1.39
C ASP A 30 13.05 -18.09 0.38
N PRO A 31 13.75 -18.96 -0.39
CA PRO A 31 14.89 -18.59 -1.24
C PRO A 31 14.45 -18.02 -2.60
N LEU A 32 13.52 -17.07 -2.59
CA LEU A 32 13.14 -16.22 -3.74
C LEU A 32 13.51 -14.76 -3.52
N MET A 33 14.64 -14.54 -2.85
CA MET A 33 15.48 -13.36 -3.10
C MET A 33 16.28 -13.63 -4.38
N LEU A 34 15.85 -13.04 -5.49
CA LEU A 34 16.71 -12.46 -6.54
C LEU A 34 15.85 -12.04 -7.77
N VAL A 35 15.04 -11.01 -7.60
CA VAL A 35 14.83 -10.00 -8.64
C VAL A 35 15.18 -8.65 -8.03
N THR A 36 16.49 -8.40 -8.05
CA THR A 36 17.14 -7.09 -8.22
C THR A 36 16.41 -5.85 -7.70
N ARG A 37 16.95 -5.36 -6.57
CA ARG A 37 17.09 -3.94 -6.20
C ARG A 37 16.86 -2.95 -7.35
N GLU A 38 15.65 -2.41 -7.41
CA GLU A 38 15.39 -1.02 -7.81
C GLU A 38 14.14 -0.53 -7.07
N ILE A 39 14.13 -0.75 -5.76
CA ILE A 39 13.49 0.23 -4.88
C ILE A 39 14.35 1.47 -5.08
N ALA A 40 13.82 2.50 -5.74
CA ALA A 40 14.27 3.84 -5.40
C ALA A 40 14.05 3.91 -3.90
N ILE A 41 15.13 3.71 -3.14
CA ILE A 41 15.22 4.04 -1.74
C ILE A 41 14.66 5.46 -1.76
N LEU A 42 13.41 5.64 -1.32
CA LEU A 42 12.97 6.93 -0.87
C LEU A 42 13.97 7.21 0.23
N ALA A 43 15.04 7.95 -0.09
CA ALA A 43 16.13 8.20 0.83
C ALA A 43 15.45 8.58 2.13
N ALA A 44 15.71 7.81 3.20
CA ALA A 44 15.06 8.03 4.48
C ALA A 44 15.09 9.54 4.73
N PRO A 45 13.95 10.16 5.06
CA PRO A 45 13.79 11.61 5.05
C PRO A 45 14.98 12.23 5.78
N GLN A 46 15.83 12.93 5.03
CA GLN A 46 17.13 13.30 5.53
C GLN A 46 16.94 14.37 6.61
N GLU A 47 17.55 14.12 7.76
CA GLU A 47 17.55 15.07 8.86
C GLU A 47 18.67 16.08 8.63
N ALA A 48 18.31 17.36 8.73
CA ALA A 48 19.27 18.45 8.70
C ALA A 48 18.96 19.43 9.83
N THR A 49 19.99 19.97 10.44
CA THR A 49 19.88 21.11 11.34
C THR A 49 20.19 22.37 10.56
N ILE A 50 19.25 23.32 10.52
CA ILE A 50 19.41 24.59 9.81
C ILE A 50 19.47 25.76 10.80
N ASP A 51 20.38 26.69 10.56
CA ASP A 51 20.33 28.04 11.14
C ASP A 51 19.51 28.92 10.19
N TYR A 52 18.33 29.32 10.64
CA TYR A 52 17.30 29.95 9.80
C TYR A 52 16.90 31.33 10.33
N VAL A 53 16.92 32.33 9.45
CA VAL A 53 16.48 33.70 9.75
C VAL A 53 15.05 33.88 9.26
N ASP A 54 14.13 34.29 10.14
CA ASP A 54 12.74 34.46 9.76
C ASP A 54 12.47 35.80 9.03
N ALA A 55 11.20 36.19 8.86
CA ALA A 55 10.85 37.45 8.18
C ALA A 55 11.11 38.71 9.00
N ARG A 56 11.45 38.55 10.28
CA ARG A 56 11.74 39.63 11.24
C ARG A 56 13.23 39.67 11.58
N ASP A 57 14.05 39.03 10.76
CA ASP A 57 15.49 38.88 10.96
C ASP A 57 15.88 38.19 12.28
N LEU A 58 14.97 37.38 12.83
CA LEU A 58 15.25 36.58 14.03
C LEU A 58 15.83 35.23 13.62
N GLY A 59 17.10 35.00 13.98
CA GLY A 59 17.78 33.73 13.81
C GLY A 59 17.24 32.64 14.74
N SER A 60 17.08 31.43 14.21
CA SER A 60 16.67 30.25 14.96
C SER A 60 17.33 28.99 14.40
N ARG A 61 17.92 28.17 15.26
CA ARG A 61 18.42 26.84 14.90
C ARG A 61 17.27 25.82 14.93
N ARG A 62 17.14 24.98 13.91
CA ARG A 62 16.02 24.02 13.78
C ARG A 62 16.47 22.71 13.16
N THR A 63 16.11 21.60 13.79
CA THR A 63 16.23 20.27 13.16
C THR A 63 14.96 19.95 12.37
N ILE A 64 15.14 19.60 11.11
CA ILE A 64 14.08 19.36 10.13
C ILE A 64 14.28 18.03 9.40
N GLN A 65 13.17 17.35 9.10
CA GLN A 65 13.14 16.20 8.20
C GLN A 65 12.65 16.66 6.83
N ILE A 66 13.56 16.68 5.85
CA ILE A 66 13.29 17.21 4.52
C ILE A 66 12.41 16.22 3.75
N ARG A 67 11.30 16.72 3.19
CA ARG A 67 10.35 15.90 2.42
C ARG A 67 10.27 16.31 0.96
N ARG A 68 10.44 17.59 0.66
CA ARG A 68 10.40 18.13 -0.70
C ARG A 68 11.21 19.41 -0.81
N PHE A 69 11.68 19.66 -2.02
CA PHE A 69 12.32 20.90 -2.43
C PHE A 69 11.83 21.25 -3.84
N ASP A 70 11.62 22.54 -4.12
CA ASP A 70 11.15 22.99 -5.44
C ASP A 70 12.13 23.97 -6.11
N GLY A 71 13.36 24.05 -5.60
CA GLY A 71 14.36 25.03 -6.02
C GLY A 71 14.44 26.25 -5.11
N TYR A 72 13.37 26.58 -4.37
CA TYR A 72 13.34 27.78 -3.52
C TYR A 72 12.79 27.52 -2.11
N TYR A 73 11.80 26.66 -1.99
CA TYR A 73 11.16 26.30 -0.74
C TYR A 73 11.51 24.88 -0.32
N ILE A 74 11.84 24.73 0.95
CA ILE A 74 12.07 23.44 1.61
C ILE A 74 10.80 23.09 2.38
N GLY A 75 10.09 22.07 1.93
CA GLY A 75 8.97 21.48 2.67
C GLY A 75 9.49 20.40 3.62
N ALA A 76 9.39 20.65 4.92
CA ALA A 76 9.97 19.77 5.93
C ALA A 76 9.12 19.64 7.19
N PHE A 77 9.28 18.53 7.91
CA PHE A 77 8.72 18.37 9.25
C PHE A 77 9.71 18.93 10.27
N CYS A 78 9.32 19.96 11.02
CA CYS A 78 10.17 20.57 12.03
C CYS A 78 10.03 19.81 13.35
N LEU A 79 11.10 19.09 13.75
CA LEU A 79 11.07 18.19 14.92
C LEU A 79 10.83 18.95 16.22
N MET A 80 11.45 20.12 16.39
CA MET A 80 11.29 20.96 17.58
C MET A 80 9.87 21.47 17.79
N ARG A 81 9.12 21.65 16.69
CA ARG A 81 7.73 22.14 16.73
C ARG A 81 6.69 21.04 16.49
N ARG A 82 7.14 19.82 16.17
CA ARG A 82 6.31 18.67 15.77
C ARG A 82 5.26 19.03 14.73
N ALA A 83 5.65 19.81 13.71
CA ALA A 83 4.73 20.30 12.68
C ALA A 83 5.41 20.45 11.32
N TYR A 84 4.65 20.23 10.25
CA TYR A 84 5.06 20.53 8.88
C TYR A 84 5.18 22.04 8.66
N ARG A 85 6.29 22.46 8.04
CA ARG A 85 6.58 23.85 7.73
C ARG A 85 7.29 23.97 6.39
N THR A 86 7.21 25.17 5.84
CA THR A 86 7.96 25.57 4.65
C THR A 86 9.03 26.57 5.06
N PHE A 87 10.26 26.32 4.63
CA PHE A 87 11.41 27.22 4.81
C PHE A 87 11.83 27.78 3.46
N ILE A 88 12.27 29.04 3.43
CA ILE A 88 12.83 29.66 2.23
C ILE A 88 14.33 29.39 2.22
N LEU A 89 14.86 28.79 1.15
CA LEU A 89 16.27 28.42 1.06
C LEU A 89 17.22 29.59 1.31
N ASN A 90 16.93 30.76 0.72
CA ASN A 90 17.73 31.97 0.87
C ASN A 90 17.77 32.55 2.29
N ARG A 91 17.00 31.98 3.23
CA ARG A 91 16.97 32.35 4.65
C ARG A 91 17.65 31.32 5.55
N VAL A 92 18.15 30.23 4.97
CA VAL A 92 19.04 29.29 5.64
C VAL A 92 20.45 29.89 5.56
N VAL A 93 21.01 30.22 6.72
CA VAL A 93 22.36 30.77 6.83
C VAL A 93 23.37 29.63 6.78
N ASP A 94 23.17 28.63 7.63
CA ASP A 94 23.99 27.42 7.69
C ASP A 94 23.10 26.19 7.78
N ALA A 95 23.61 25.07 7.29
CA ALA A 95 22.97 23.78 7.43
C ALA A 95 24.01 22.73 7.82
N TYR A 96 23.58 21.78 8.65
CA TYR A 96 24.40 20.71 9.20
C TYR A 96 23.66 19.39 9.03
N ASP A 97 24.38 18.31 8.77
CA ASP A 97 23.82 16.96 8.75
C ASP A 97 23.53 16.43 10.18
N SER A 98 23.13 15.16 10.27
CA SER A 98 22.84 14.50 11.55
C SER A 98 24.08 14.33 12.44
N ASP A 99 25.28 14.34 11.86
CA ASP A 99 26.54 14.19 12.57
C ASP A 99 27.12 15.55 13.00
N GLY A 100 26.46 16.65 12.61
CA GLY A 100 26.87 18.02 12.91
C GLY A 100 27.89 18.58 11.91
N SER A 101 28.17 17.87 10.82
CA SER A 101 29.04 18.38 9.75
C SER A 101 28.28 19.40 8.93
N GLN A 102 28.88 20.57 8.71
CA GLN A 102 28.28 21.62 7.90
C GLN A 102 28.25 21.21 6.42
N PHE A 103 27.12 21.45 5.75
CA PHE A 103 27.04 21.26 4.30
C PHE A 103 27.85 22.35 3.59
N ALA A 104 28.78 21.94 2.73
CA ALA A 104 29.55 22.88 1.90
C ALA A 104 28.65 23.60 0.86
N ASP A 105 27.67 22.89 0.33
CA ASP A 105 26.65 23.44 -0.58
C ASP A 105 25.30 22.77 -0.28
N PHE A 106 24.53 23.38 0.62
CA PHE A 106 23.22 22.86 1.00
C PHE A 106 22.20 22.93 -0.14
N ALA A 107 22.29 23.96 -1.00
CA ALA A 107 21.39 24.12 -2.15
C ALA A 107 21.66 23.06 -3.22
N GLY A 108 22.94 22.79 -3.52
CA GLY A 108 23.36 21.71 -4.42
C GLY A 108 22.95 20.35 -3.89
N PHE A 109 23.15 20.09 -2.59
CA PHE A 109 22.66 18.89 -1.93
C PHE A 109 21.14 18.73 -2.08
N LEU A 110 20.35 19.76 -1.76
CA LEU A 110 18.89 19.73 -1.91
C LEU A 110 18.47 19.51 -3.36
N SER A 111 19.17 20.11 -4.32
CA SER A 111 18.87 19.93 -5.75
C SER A 111 19.19 18.52 -6.23
N ALA A 112 20.30 17.94 -5.75
CA ALA A 112 20.70 16.58 -6.09
C ALA A 112 19.73 15.53 -5.50
N CYS A 113 19.29 15.72 -4.27
CA CYS A 113 18.40 14.78 -3.57
C CYS A 113 16.92 15.02 -3.92
N TYR A 114 16.50 16.28 -4.06
CA TYR A 114 15.08 16.68 -4.11
C TYR A 114 14.74 17.63 -5.27
N GLY A 115 15.65 17.85 -6.23
CA GLY A 115 15.40 18.73 -7.37
C GLY A 115 14.30 18.26 -8.32
N PRO A 116 13.92 19.09 -9.32
CA PRO A 116 12.84 18.78 -10.25
C PRO A 116 13.05 17.45 -10.97
N ASP A 117 14.29 17.11 -11.28
CA ASP A 117 14.64 15.87 -11.96
C ASP A 117 14.51 14.66 -11.02
N SER A 118 14.93 14.77 -9.75
CA SER A 118 14.75 13.67 -8.78
C SER A 118 13.28 13.49 -8.37
N VAL A 119 12.52 14.58 -8.17
CA VAL A 119 11.08 14.51 -7.85
C VAL A 119 10.26 13.98 -9.03
N ARG A 120 10.57 14.38 -10.26
CA ARG A 120 9.91 13.85 -11.46
C ARG A 120 10.25 12.38 -11.66
N ASP A 121 11.50 11.99 -11.45
CA ASP A 121 11.91 10.60 -11.56
C ASP A 121 11.29 9.74 -10.47
N ASP A 122 11.22 10.20 -9.23
CA ASP A 122 10.57 9.49 -8.14
C ASP A 122 9.06 9.38 -8.34
N ALA A 123 8.39 10.46 -8.77
CA ALA A 123 6.96 10.40 -9.11
C ALA A 123 6.70 9.42 -10.27
N ARG A 124 7.55 9.42 -11.32
CA ARG A 124 7.46 8.47 -12.43
C ARG A 124 7.80 7.04 -12.01
N ARG A 125 8.78 6.85 -11.12
CA ARG A 125 9.14 5.53 -10.56
C ARG A 125 8.00 5.02 -9.70
N ARG A 126 7.46 5.82 -8.78
CA ARG A 126 6.28 5.50 -7.96
C ARG A 126 5.07 5.19 -8.85
N GLN A 127 4.81 5.98 -9.90
CA GLN A 127 3.70 5.71 -10.82
C GLN A 127 3.89 4.40 -11.60
N ARG A 128 5.09 4.12 -12.11
CA ARG A 128 5.40 2.86 -12.82
C ARG A 128 5.30 1.66 -11.90
N TYR A 129 5.81 1.78 -10.68
CA TYR A 129 5.69 0.80 -9.62
C TYR A 129 4.21 0.54 -9.30
N TRP A 130 3.44 1.59 -9.03
CA TRP A 130 2.02 1.46 -8.71
C TRP A 130 1.25 0.82 -9.84
N ARG A 131 1.52 1.19 -11.09
CA ARG A 131 0.88 0.55 -12.25
C ARG A 131 1.20 -0.94 -12.31
N ARG A 132 2.45 -1.34 -12.05
CA ARG A 132 2.84 -2.75 -12.02
C ARG A 132 2.11 -3.52 -10.92
N VAL A 133 2.16 -2.99 -9.69
CA VAL A 133 1.47 -3.58 -8.55
C VAL A 133 -0.03 -3.69 -8.79
N MET A 134 -0.67 -2.61 -9.26
CA MET A 134 -2.10 -2.64 -9.54
C MET A 134 -2.45 -3.62 -10.65
N ASN A 135 -1.60 -3.80 -11.67
CA ASN A 135 -1.84 -4.82 -12.68
C ASN A 135 -1.79 -6.25 -12.10
N ASP A 136 -0.90 -6.51 -11.14
CA ASP A 136 -0.76 -7.82 -10.51
C ASP A 136 -1.90 -8.12 -9.51
N VAL A 137 -2.47 -7.08 -8.91
CA VAL A 137 -3.53 -7.16 -7.89
C VAL A 137 -4.94 -7.00 -8.50
N ALA A 138 -5.07 -6.30 -9.62
CA ALA A 138 -6.35 -5.94 -10.23
C ALA A 138 -7.30 -7.13 -10.46
N PRO A 139 -6.86 -8.31 -10.96
CA PRO A 139 -7.77 -9.42 -11.19
C PRO A 139 -8.44 -9.90 -9.90
N GLU A 140 -7.65 -10.11 -8.85
CA GLU A 140 -8.15 -10.56 -7.54
C GLU A 140 -9.01 -9.47 -6.88
N ALA A 141 -8.57 -8.22 -6.90
CA ALA A 141 -9.32 -7.09 -6.36
C ALA A 141 -10.68 -6.90 -7.05
N LEU A 142 -10.74 -7.09 -8.37
CA LEU A 142 -11.98 -6.98 -9.14
C LEU A 142 -12.98 -8.05 -8.72
N VAL A 143 -12.55 -9.32 -8.62
CA VAL A 143 -13.43 -10.41 -8.24
C VAL A 143 -13.90 -10.25 -6.79
N LEU A 144 -13.00 -9.90 -5.86
CA LEU A 144 -13.37 -9.62 -4.47
C LEU A 144 -14.34 -8.45 -4.35
N ARG A 145 -14.13 -7.38 -5.12
CA ARG A 145 -15.03 -6.22 -5.17
C ARG A 145 -16.43 -6.60 -5.64
N VAL A 146 -16.54 -7.49 -6.63
CA VAL A 146 -17.82 -7.96 -7.17
C VAL A 146 -18.53 -8.89 -6.18
N ILE A 147 -17.79 -9.78 -5.51
CA ILE A 147 -18.33 -10.58 -4.39
C ILE A 147 -18.93 -9.66 -3.34
N ALA A 148 -18.15 -8.69 -2.86
CA ALA A 148 -18.55 -7.70 -1.86
C ALA A 148 -19.62 -6.68 -2.31
N ALA A 149 -20.14 -6.79 -3.53
CA ALA A 149 -21.24 -5.94 -4.03
C ALA A 149 -22.36 -6.78 -4.65
N ALA A 150 -22.40 -8.09 -4.37
CA ALA A 150 -23.42 -8.96 -4.93
C ALA A 150 -24.84 -8.50 -4.56
N ASP A 151 -25.01 -7.91 -3.38
CA ASP A 151 -26.25 -7.31 -2.87
C ASP A 151 -26.48 -5.84 -3.34
N GLY A 152 -25.53 -5.28 -4.10
CA GLY A 152 -25.53 -3.91 -4.60
C GLY A 152 -24.77 -2.88 -3.74
N VAL A 153 -24.31 -3.22 -2.53
CA VAL A 153 -23.61 -2.28 -1.63
C VAL A 153 -22.44 -2.97 -0.93
N MET A 154 -21.25 -2.37 -1.01
CA MET A 154 -20.10 -2.85 -0.24
C MET A 154 -20.01 -2.13 1.10
N SER A 155 -20.09 -2.89 2.19
CA SER A 155 -19.87 -2.41 3.53
C SER A 155 -18.41 -1.99 3.74
N GLN A 156 -18.16 -1.20 4.79
CA GLN A 156 -16.79 -0.80 5.13
C GLN A 156 -15.94 -2.00 5.57
N ALA A 157 -16.54 -2.99 6.25
CA ALA A 157 -15.84 -4.18 6.73
C ALA A 157 -15.34 -5.06 5.57
N GLU A 158 -16.17 -5.28 4.55
CA GLU A 158 -15.76 -5.98 3.34
C GLU A 158 -14.67 -5.21 2.59
N SER A 159 -14.85 -3.89 2.42
CA SER A 159 -13.84 -3.03 1.79
C SER A 159 -12.49 -3.16 2.48
N ASP A 160 -12.48 -3.15 3.81
CA ASP A 160 -11.26 -3.36 4.60
C ASP A 160 -10.64 -4.74 4.32
N MET A 161 -11.43 -5.83 4.25
CA MET A 161 -10.90 -7.15 3.90
C MET A 161 -10.30 -7.21 2.49
N VAL A 162 -10.92 -6.57 1.50
CA VAL A 162 -10.36 -6.50 0.14
C VAL A 162 -9.04 -5.72 0.14
N VAL A 163 -8.99 -4.59 0.85
CA VAL A 163 -7.78 -3.76 0.99
C VAL A 163 -6.65 -4.54 1.66
N GLU A 164 -6.92 -5.24 2.76
CA GLU A 164 -5.91 -6.04 3.48
C GLU A 164 -5.37 -7.17 2.60
N HIS A 165 -6.22 -7.86 1.84
CA HIS A 165 -5.76 -8.87 0.87
C HIS A 165 -4.82 -8.26 -0.18
N CYS A 166 -5.22 -7.14 -0.78
CA CYS A 166 -4.42 -6.43 -1.78
C CYS A 166 -3.06 -5.98 -1.22
N LEU A 167 -3.03 -5.47 0.01
CA LEU A 167 -1.81 -5.10 0.72
C LEU A 167 -0.91 -6.32 0.97
N GLY A 168 -1.49 -7.47 1.35
CA GLY A 168 -0.77 -8.73 1.52
C GLY A 168 -0.08 -9.20 0.24
N LEU A 169 -0.73 -9.05 -0.92
CA LEU A 169 -0.14 -9.38 -2.23
C LEU A 169 1.05 -8.50 -2.60
N MET A 170 1.14 -7.28 -2.07
CA MET A 170 2.25 -6.38 -2.35
C MET A 170 3.55 -6.81 -1.66
N GLY A 171 3.48 -7.68 -0.64
CA GLY A 171 4.66 -8.23 0.04
C GLY A 171 5.58 -7.18 0.66
N ARG A 172 5.05 -5.99 1.01
CA ARG A 172 5.84 -4.89 1.57
C ARG A 172 5.69 -4.83 3.08
N HIS A 173 6.81 -4.73 3.77
CA HIS A 173 6.85 -4.45 5.21
C HIS A 173 6.63 -2.96 5.53
N ASP A 174 6.84 -2.05 4.56
CA ASP A 174 6.73 -0.60 4.75
C ASP A 174 5.51 -0.01 4.02
N LEU A 175 4.32 -0.56 4.28
CA LEU A 175 3.07 0.01 3.76
C LEU A 175 2.73 1.29 4.54
N THR A 176 2.53 2.39 3.82
CA THR A 176 2.12 3.66 4.43
C THR A 176 0.60 3.77 4.52
N THR A 177 0.09 4.66 5.38
CA THR A 177 -1.35 5.00 5.43
C THR A 177 -1.88 5.51 4.09
N ASP A 178 -1.01 6.14 3.31
CA ASP A 178 -1.35 6.65 1.98
C ASP A 178 -1.56 5.50 1.00
N ASP A 179 -0.76 4.42 1.09
CA ASP A 179 -0.91 3.25 0.22
C ASP A 179 -2.25 2.53 0.45
N ARG A 180 -2.68 2.42 1.71
CA ARG A 180 -4.01 1.87 2.06
C ARG A 180 -5.13 2.68 1.42
N SER A 181 -5.05 3.99 1.51
CA SER A 181 -6.04 4.91 0.96
C SER A 181 -6.04 4.91 -0.57
N ASP A 182 -4.87 4.75 -1.20
CA ASP A 182 -4.75 4.61 -2.65
C ASP A 182 -5.34 3.29 -3.17
N ILE A 183 -5.16 2.18 -2.45
CA ILE A 183 -5.77 0.88 -2.77
C ILE A 183 -7.29 0.92 -2.59
N ASP A 184 -7.79 1.46 -1.47
CA ASP A 184 -9.24 1.59 -1.25
C ASP A 184 -9.89 2.41 -2.37
N ARG A 185 -9.28 3.54 -2.75
CA ARG A 185 -9.74 4.37 -3.86
C ARG A 185 -9.70 3.62 -5.20
N PHE A 186 -8.69 2.79 -5.43
CA PHE A 186 -8.58 1.94 -6.62
C PHE A 186 -9.71 0.91 -6.66
N ILE A 187 -9.92 0.15 -5.57
CA ILE A 187 -10.97 -0.88 -5.44
C ILE A 187 -12.36 -0.28 -5.68
N ARG A 188 -12.66 0.87 -5.07
CA ARG A 188 -13.96 1.56 -5.24
C ARG A 188 -14.24 1.99 -6.69
N ARG A 189 -13.20 2.18 -7.51
CA ARG A 189 -13.31 2.57 -8.93
C ARG A 189 -13.41 1.39 -9.88
N LEU A 190 -13.18 0.17 -9.41
CA LEU A 190 -13.33 -1.02 -10.24
C LEU A 190 -14.80 -1.22 -10.58
N SER A 191 -15.09 -1.35 -11.87
CA SER A 191 -16.39 -1.72 -12.40
C SER A 191 -16.30 -3.11 -13.01
N GLY A 192 -17.02 -4.08 -12.46
CA GLY A 192 -17.05 -5.44 -13.00
C GLY A 192 -18.16 -5.61 -14.02
N SER A 193 -17.83 -5.48 -15.32
CA SER A 193 -18.69 -6.07 -16.35
C SER A 193 -18.51 -7.59 -16.35
N PRO A 194 -19.50 -8.39 -16.78
CA PRO A 194 -19.38 -9.85 -16.85
C PRO A 194 -18.11 -10.31 -17.60
N GLU A 195 -17.75 -9.64 -18.68
CA GLU A 195 -16.58 -9.95 -19.50
C GLU A 195 -15.27 -9.69 -18.74
N THR A 196 -15.18 -8.56 -18.03
CA THR A 196 -13.99 -8.22 -17.22
C THR A 196 -13.81 -9.15 -16.03
N VAL A 197 -14.92 -9.55 -15.39
CA VAL A 197 -14.92 -10.51 -14.28
C VAL A 197 -14.47 -11.88 -14.78
N HIS A 198 -15.03 -12.35 -15.90
CA HIS A 198 -14.63 -13.62 -16.51
C HIS A 198 -13.13 -13.62 -16.89
N ALA A 199 -12.64 -12.55 -17.50
CA ALA A 199 -11.21 -12.41 -17.81
C ALA A 199 -10.33 -12.44 -16.56
N ALA A 200 -10.74 -11.75 -15.48
CA ALA A 200 -10.03 -11.77 -14.21
C ALA A 200 -9.99 -13.16 -13.58
N ILE A 201 -11.10 -13.91 -13.61
CA ILE A 201 -11.15 -15.30 -13.15
C ILE A 201 -10.18 -16.17 -13.96
N GLY A 202 -10.09 -15.98 -15.28
CA GLY A 202 -9.11 -16.67 -16.13
C GLY A 202 -7.66 -16.41 -15.69
N VAL A 203 -7.32 -15.16 -15.33
CA VAL A 203 -6.00 -14.82 -14.78
C VAL A 203 -5.77 -15.51 -13.44
N ILE A 204 -6.77 -15.51 -12.56
CA ILE A 204 -6.71 -16.14 -11.22
C ILE A 204 -6.51 -17.66 -11.34
N ALA A 205 -7.20 -18.30 -12.30
CA ALA A 205 -7.04 -19.72 -12.58
C ALA A 205 -5.59 -20.08 -12.95
N GLY A 206 -4.88 -19.19 -13.63
CA GLY A 206 -3.46 -19.34 -13.99
C GLY A 206 -2.45 -19.12 -12.86
N LEU A 207 -2.87 -18.66 -11.67
CA LEU A 207 -1.97 -18.40 -10.54
C LEU A 207 -1.42 -19.70 -9.93
N SER A 208 -0.41 -19.58 -9.06
CA SER A 208 0.10 -20.73 -8.29
C SER A 208 -0.96 -21.29 -7.36
N ALA A 209 -0.90 -22.59 -7.03
CA ALA A 209 -1.86 -23.22 -6.11
C ALA A 209 -1.90 -22.54 -4.74
N ARG A 210 -0.74 -22.10 -4.22
CA ARG A 210 -0.63 -21.33 -2.97
C ARG A 210 -1.39 -19.99 -3.07
N ARG A 211 -1.21 -19.25 -4.17
CA ARG A 211 -1.88 -17.95 -4.38
C ARG A 211 -3.39 -18.10 -4.61
N ARG A 212 -3.82 -19.11 -5.36
CA ARG A 212 -5.25 -19.45 -5.51
C ARG A 212 -5.91 -19.81 -4.17
N LYS A 213 -5.20 -20.57 -3.32
CA LYS A 213 -5.68 -20.89 -1.97
C LYS A 213 -5.85 -19.63 -1.12
N ALA A 214 -4.82 -18.77 -1.08
CA ALA A 214 -4.89 -17.50 -0.36
C ALA A 214 -6.02 -16.59 -0.88
N PHE A 215 -6.22 -16.54 -2.20
CA PHE A 215 -7.34 -15.83 -2.82
C PHE A 215 -8.70 -16.39 -2.37
N GLY A 216 -8.89 -17.71 -2.36
CA GLY A 216 -10.12 -18.33 -1.89
C GLY A 216 -10.41 -18.06 -0.41
N GLU A 217 -9.36 -18.04 0.44
CA GLU A 217 -9.47 -17.62 1.84
C GLU A 217 -9.89 -16.16 1.96
N ALA A 218 -9.39 -15.27 1.10
CA ALA A 218 -9.80 -13.87 1.05
C ALA A 218 -11.25 -13.69 0.60
N CYS A 219 -11.71 -14.43 -0.42
CA CYS A 219 -13.12 -14.42 -0.83
C CYS A 219 -14.04 -14.79 0.34
N LEU A 220 -13.69 -15.84 1.09
CA LEU A 220 -14.45 -16.23 2.27
C LEU A 220 -14.40 -15.16 3.37
N ALA A 221 -13.24 -14.53 3.60
CA ALA A 221 -13.09 -13.49 4.60
C ALA A 221 -13.93 -12.25 4.28
N VAL A 222 -14.08 -11.90 3.00
CA VAL A 222 -14.95 -10.81 2.53
C VAL A 222 -16.41 -11.12 2.82
N VAL A 223 -16.90 -12.29 2.38
CA VAL A 223 -18.31 -12.70 2.59
C VAL A 223 -18.67 -12.82 4.07
N LEU A 224 -17.71 -13.07 4.95
CA LEU A 224 -17.95 -13.17 6.40
C LEU A 224 -17.69 -11.85 7.15
N ALA A 225 -17.36 -10.75 6.46
CA ALA A 225 -16.83 -9.55 7.10
C ALA A 225 -17.88 -8.79 7.92
N ASP A 226 -19.13 -8.78 7.48
CA ASP A 226 -20.25 -8.09 8.14
C ASP A 226 -21.12 -9.02 9.00
N GLY A 227 -20.89 -10.34 8.91
CA GLY A 227 -21.57 -11.38 9.70
C GLY A 227 -22.86 -11.90 9.07
N GLU A 228 -23.26 -11.40 7.91
CA GLU A 228 -24.37 -11.94 7.12
C GLU A 228 -23.80 -12.62 5.87
N VAL A 229 -24.52 -13.61 5.33
CA VAL A 229 -24.08 -14.32 4.13
C VAL A 229 -25.25 -14.43 3.18
N ALA A 230 -25.20 -13.69 2.08
CA ALA A 230 -26.24 -13.74 1.07
C ALA A 230 -26.15 -15.02 0.23
N ALA A 231 -27.30 -15.48 -0.28
CA ALA A 231 -27.36 -16.68 -1.12
C ALA A 231 -26.55 -16.52 -2.43
N ASP A 232 -26.48 -15.29 -2.95
CA ASP A 232 -25.77 -14.97 -4.18
C ASP A 232 -24.24 -15.03 -3.99
N GLU A 233 -23.74 -14.61 -2.83
CA GLU A 233 -22.32 -14.71 -2.48
C GLU A 233 -21.88 -16.17 -2.34
N LEU A 234 -22.71 -17.01 -1.69
CA LEU A 234 -22.46 -18.45 -1.60
C LEU A 234 -22.45 -19.12 -2.97
N THR A 235 -23.34 -18.69 -3.85
CA THR A 235 -23.39 -19.19 -5.23
C THR A 235 -22.10 -18.84 -5.95
N LEU A 236 -21.64 -17.59 -5.84
CA LEU A 236 -20.40 -17.12 -6.45
C LEU A 236 -19.16 -17.83 -5.89
N LEU A 237 -19.09 -18.03 -4.56
CA LEU A 237 -18.02 -18.81 -3.92
C LEU A 237 -17.96 -20.26 -4.43
N ARG A 238 -19.11 -20.92 -4.55
CA ARG A 238 -19.17 -22.30 -5.07
C ARG A 238 -18.69 -22.37 -6.52
N MET A 239 -19.02 -21.37 -7.34
CA MET A 239 -18.54 -21.29 -8.72
C MET A 239 -17.02 -21.15 -8.80
N LEU A 240 -16.40 -20.46 -7.85
CA LEU A 240 -14.93 -20.35 -7.76
C LEU A 240 -14.30 -21.67 -7.27
N GLU A 241 -14.94 -22.39 -6.36
CA GLU A 241 -14.42 -23.65 -5.78
C GLU A 241 -14.49 -24.85 -6.73
N THR A 242 -15.57 -24.99 -7.51
CA THR A 242 -15.70 -26.07 -8.49
C THR A 242 -14.76 -25.93 -9.67
N GLY A 243 -13.93 -24.87 -9.67
CA GLY A 243 -12.78 -24.73 -10.53
C GLY A 243 -13.21 -24.67 -11.96
N GLY A 244 -13.82 -23.54 -12.35
CA GLY A 244 -14.24 -23.25 -13.71
C GLY A 244 -13.29 -23.82 -14.76
N ALA A 245 -13.60 -25.06 -15.20
CA ALA A 245 -13.66 -25.38 -16.60
C ALA A 245 -14.77 -24.47 -17.14
N PHE A 246 -14.38 -23.26 -17.52
CA PHE A 246 -15.18 -22.41 -18.39
C PHE A 246 -15.12 -22.98 -19.80
#